data_AF-A0A838QX15-F1
#
_entry.id   AF-A0A838QX15-F1
#
_cell.length_a   1.000
_cell.length_b   1.000
_cell.length_c   1.000
_cell.angle_alpha   90.00
_cell.angle_beta   90.00
_cell.angle_gamma   90.00
#
_symmetry.space_group_name_H-M   'P 1'
#
loop_
_entity.id
_entity.type
_entity.pdbx_description
1 polymer ?
#
loop_
_entity_poly.entity_id
_entity_poly.type
_entity_poly.pdbx_seq_one_letter_code
_entity_poly.pdbx_strand_id
1 'polypeptide(L)' 'MENRKPLVHLPAKHGLYDPANEHDACGVGFVAHIKGQRSHQILLDAEEVLRNMDHR' A
#
# COMPACT_ATOMS: atom_id res chain seq x y z
N MET A 1 22.27 -9.40 -24.12
CA MET A 1 21.22 -10.38 -23.78
C MET A 1 21.14 -10.40 -22.27
N GLU A 2 20.19 -9.65 -21.72
CA GLU A 2 20.18 -9.19 -20.32
C GLU A 2 19.90 -10.35 -19.35
N ASN A 3 20.89 -10.66 -18.51
CA ASN A 3 20.78 -11.61 -17.41
C ASN A 3 19.99 -10.97 -16.25
N ARG A 4 18.66 -10.98 -16.32
CA ARG A 4 17.80 -10.54 -15.20
C ARG A 4 17.79 -11.63 -14.13
N LYS A 5 18.57 -11.42 -13.06
CA LYS A 5 18.53 -12.23 -11.84
C LYS A 5 17.07 -12.32 -11.34
N PRO A 6 16.58 -13.51 -10.96
CA PRO A 6 15.23 -13.65 -10.44
C PRO A 6 15.10 -12.84 -9.14
N LEU A 7 14.00 -12.10 -9.04
CA LEU A 7 13.63 -11.35 -7.85
C LEU A 7 13.35 -12.37 -6.74
N VAL A 8 14.31 -12.56 -5.84
CA VAL A 8 14.38 -13.64 -4.81
C VAL A 8 13.18 -13.67 -3.85
N HIS A 9 12.27 -12.70 -3.93
CA HIS A 9 11.13 -12.47 -3.06
C HIS A 9 9.77 -12.66 -3.75
N LEU A 10 9.74 -12.90 -5.07
CA LEU A 10 8.50 -13.03 -5.83
C LEU A 10 8.26 -14.47 -6.30
N PRO A 11 7.00 -14.94 -6.34
CA PRO A 11 6.68 -16.27 -6.84
C PRO A 11 7.10 -16.42 -8.31
N ALA A 12 7.34 -17.66 -8.75
CA ALA A 12 7.66 -17.93 -10.15
C ALA A 12 6.44 -17.62 -11.05
N LYS A 13 6.70 -17.21 -12.30
CA LYS A 13 5.66 -16.96 -13.31
C LYS A 13 4.72 -18.17 -13.44
N HIS A 14 3.42 -17.97 -13.24
CA HIS A 14 2.43 -19.05 -13.29
C HIS A 14 1.06 -18.56 -13.80
N GLY A 15 0.54 -19.18 -14.85
CA GLY A 15 -0.71 -18.74 -15.49
C GLY A 15 -0.59 -17.33 -16.06
N LEU A 16 -1.52 -16.44 -15.68
CA LEU A 16 -1.53 -15.02 -16.07
C LEU A 16 -0.62 -14.14 -15.19
N TYR A 17 -0.04 -14.68 -14.13
CA TYR A 17 0.87 -13.95 -13.25
C TYR A 17 2.26 -13.84 -13.87
N ASP A 18 2.81 -12.62 -14.00
CA ASP A 18 4.18 -12.33 -14.41
C ASP A 18 4.87 -11.44 -13.36
N PRO A 19 5.92 -11.91 -12.67
CA PRO A 19 6.63 -11.14 -11.64
C PRO A 19 7.19 -9.80 -12.13
N ALA A 20 7.40 -9.65 -13.45
CA ALA A 20 7.85 -8.39 -14.02
C ALA A 20 6.79 -7.27 -13.98
N ASN A 21 5.52 -7.64 -13.78
CA ASN A 21 4.39 -6.72 -13.64
C ASN A 21 3.97 -6.51 -12.17
N GLU A 22 4.69 -7.11 -11.20
CA GLU A 22 4.47 -6.85 -9.78
C GLU A 22 5.01 -5.46 -9.43
N HIS A 23 4.20 -4.67 -8.74
CA HIS A 23 4.56 -3.35 -8.26
C HIS A 23 4.10 -3.17 -6.81
N ASP A 24 4.89 -2.48 -6.00
CA ASP A 24 4.50 -2.13 -4.63
C ASP A 24 3.22 -1.30 -4.65
N ALA A 25 2.17 -1.79 -3.98
CA ALA A 25 0.87 -1.15 -3.93
C ALA A 25 0.72 -0.29 -2.66
N CYS A 26 1.24 0.94 -2.68
CA CYS A 26 1.03 1.88 -1.56
C CYS A 26 -0.46 2.26 -1.42
N GLY A 27 -0.97 2.25 -0.18
CA GLY A 27 -2.33 2.69 0.16
C GLY A 27 -2.38 4.19 0.48
N VAL A 28 -3.47 4.85 0.10
CA VAL A 28 -3.75 6.25 0.46
C VAL A 28 -5.14 6.36 1.07
N GLY A 29 -5.29 7.22 2.09
CA GLY A 29 -6.56 7.48 2.77
C GLY A 29 -6.65 8.93 3.25
N PHE A 30 -7.86 9.40 3.54
CA PHE A 30 -8.10 10.76 4.06
C PHE A 30 -9.13 10.74 5.19
N VAL A 31 -9.01 11.68 6.11
CA VAL A 31 -9.96 11.93 7.21
C VAL A 31 -10.36 13.40 7.17
N ALA A 32 -11.66 13.68 7.27
CA ALA A 32 -12.18 15.04 7.29
C ALA A 32 -13.37 15.16 8.24
N HIS A 33 -13.42 16.27 8.99
CA HIS A 33 -14.60 16.60 9.78
C HIS A 33 -15.65 17.27 8.90
N ILE A 34 -16.82 16.65 8.73
CA ILE A 34 -17.86 17.11 7.78
C ILE A 34 -18.31 18.56 8.03
N LYS A 35 -18.38 18.99 9.28
CA LYS A 35 -18.75 20.38 9.64
C LYS A 35 -17.56 21.36 9.70
N GLY A 36 -16.38 20.94 9.23
CA GLY A 36 -15.16 21.76 9.22
C GLY A 36 -14.63 22.16 10.61
N GLN A 37 -15.04 21.46 11.68
CA GLN A 37 -14.59 21.79 13.03
C GLN A 37 -13.23 21.17 13.29
N ARG A 38 -12.32 21.97 13.84
CA ARG A 38 -11.00 21.49 14.28
C ARG A 38 -11.17 20.54 15.47
N SER A 39 -10.53 19.38 15.41
CA SER A 39 -10.50 18.42 16.51
C SER A 39 -9.20 17.62 16.47
N HIS A 40 -8.62 17.33 17.64
CA HIS A 40 -7.48 16.42 17.75
C HIS A 40 -7.83 14.98 17.34
N GLN A 41 -9.13 14.62 17.37
CA GLN A 41 -9.61 13.32 16.91
C GLN A 41 -9.19 12.99 15.48
N ILE A 42 -9.12 14.01 14.60
CA ILE A 42 -8.71 13.83 13.19
C ILE A 42 -7.30 13.23 13.08
N LEU A 43 -6.40 13.57 14.02
CA LEU A 43 -5.04 13.01 14.04
C LEU A 43 -5.05 11.55 14.50
N LEU A 44 -5.86 11.22 15.52
CA LEU A 44 -5.99 9.86 16.03
C LEU A 44 -6.60 8.93 14.97
N ASP A 45 -7.64 9.40 14.28
CA ASP A 45 -8.29 8.65 13.20
C ASP A 45 -7.32 8.44 12.02
N ALA A 46 -6.51 9.45 11.68
CA ALA A 46 -5.52 9.33 10.62
C ALA A 46 -4.40 8.33 10.98
N GLU A 47 -3.96 8.30 12.24
CA GLU A 47 -3.01 7.30 12.73
C GLU A 47 -3.60 5.88 12.62
N GLU A 48 -4.85 5.68 13.04
CA GLU A 48 -5.53 4.39 12.93
C GLU A 48 -5.62 3.91 11.48
N VAL A 49 -5.98 4.81 10.56
CA VAL A 49 -6.02 4.51 9.11
C VAL A 49 -4.66 4.03 8.61
N LEU A 50 -3.57 4.69 9.01
CA LEU A 50 -2.22 4.29 8.61
C LEU A 50 -1.83 2.91 9.18
N ARG A 51 -2.13 2.65 10.46
CA ARG A 51 -1.87 1.35 11.10
C ARG A 51 -2.61 0.21 10.42
N ASN A 52 -3.83 0.47 9.95
CA ASN A 52 -4.62 -0.53 9.22
C ASN A 52 -4.10 -0.81 7.80
N MET A 53 -3.18 0.01 7.29
CA MET A 53 -2.52 -0.19 5.99
C MET A 53 -1.11 -0.81 6.12
N ASP A 54 -0.62 -1.03 7.34
CA ASP A 54 0.74 -1.53 7.62
C ASP A 54 0.95 -2.98 7.19
N HIS A 55 -0.13 -3.75 7.05
CA HIS A 55 -0.07 -5.16 6.66
C HIS A 55 -0.13 -5.36 5.12
N ARG A 56 0.08 -4.29 4.36
CA ARG A 56 0.20 -4.36 2.90
C ARG A 56 1.59 -4.79 2.47
#